data_AF-A0A398B296-F1
#
_entry.id   AF-A0A398B296-F1
#
_cell.length_a   1.000
_cell.length_b   1.000
_cell.length_c   1.000
_cell.angle_alpha   90.00
_cell.angle_beta   90.00
_cell.angle_gamma   90.00
#
_symmetry.space_group_name_H-M   'P 1'
#
loop_
_entity.id
_entity.type
_entity.pdbx_description
1 polymer ?
#
loop_
_entity_poly.entity_id
_entity_poly.type
_entity_poly.pdbx_seq_one_letter_code
_entity_poly.pdbx_strand_id
1 'polypeptide(L)'
;MKKAVIGLTVAGGLLLGGYATTSFAKNSKIVEPVMSSRSGFTGGMCANSRGIYGEDSQVLIDNAKELGIKTDGKDAATLQQEIRDTVIKREAKEAGISTANKSTDELADELRFAHMKVEAKEYGIKIDDQDAATLHDEIRLAKLQKEAKELGVKTEGKSLESLIDDVRTAEISKQAKELGIKTDGKDLPTLAEEVYAAEVKKAAERLHISTDGKDIREIARETSITAIENDAKKLGIKVDGRSIMSIAAEVKEKKIDNLAKELKISTKDKTQMELIKEIEKKDADKLEEVFGDLPGFEMRGMHSGMGGHGGFSQMGSGMGMGKGQGYMDSEFGVQQGHHNRGGGIGGGMQQHMMGNGSDVQDTSGMGA
;
A
#
# COMPACT_ATOMS: atom_id res chain seq x y z
N MET A 1 -27.44 -44.76 -1.08
CA MET A 1 -26.13 -44.13 -0.79
C MET A 1 -26.16 -42.70 -1.30
N LYS A 2 -26.37 -41.72 -0.40
CA LYS A 2 -26.44 -40.30 -0.74
C LYS A 2 -25.02 -39.73 -0.69
N LYS A 3 -24.49 -39.25 -1.81
CA LYS A 3 -23.19 -38.57 -1.87
C LYS A 3 -23.39 -37.14 -1.38
N ALA A 4 -22.74 -36.78 -0.27
CA ALA A 4 -22.62 -35.40 0.17
C ALA A 4 -21.50 -34.74 -0.63
N VAL A 5 -21.83 -33.67 -1.37
CA VAL A 5 -20.86 -32.74 -1.97
C VAL A 5 -20.65 -31.65 -0.93
N ILE A 6 -19.48 -31.66 -0.28
CA ILE A 6 -19.07 -30.62 0.65
C ILE A 6 -18.43 -29.52 -0.19
N GLY A 7 -19.20 -28.48 -0.51
CA GLY A 7 -18.66 -27.22 -1.04
C GLY A 7 -17.99 -26.47 0.09
N LEU A 8 -16.66 -26.51 0.13
CA LEU A 8 -15.84 -25.77 1.08
C LEU A 8 -15.59 -24.37 0.52
N THR A 9 -16.44 -23.40 0.87
CA THR A 9 -16.23 -21.99 0.58
C THR A 9 -15.21 -21.45 1.58
N VAL A 10 -14.00 -21.15 1.13
CA VAL A 10 -12.92 -20.63 1.97
C VAL A 10 -12.92 -19.13 1.83
N ALA A 11 -13.29 -18.43 2.90
CA ALA A 11 -13.13 -16.99 3.02
C ALA A 11 -11.64 -16.63 2.89
N GLY A 12 -11.30 -15.87 1.86
CA GLY A 12 -9.97 -15.31 1.60
C GLY A 12 -9.72 -14.16 2.57
N GLY A 13 -8.64 -14.27 3.33
CA GLY A 13 -8.21 -13.31 4.33
C GLY A 13 -7.19 -12.34 3.74
N LEU A 14 -7.53 -11.07 3.91
CA LEU A 14 -6.90 -9.84 3.45
C LEU A 14 -5.51 -9.58 4.00
N LEU A 15 -4.50 -9.45 3.13
CA LEU A 15 -3.18 -8.91 3.52
C LEU A 15 -2.63 -7.83 2.59
N LEU A 16 -2.61 -6.63 3.15
CA LEU A 16 -2.00 -5.40 2.65
C LEU A 16 -0.47 -5.52 2.52
N GLY A 17 0.03 -5.56 1.28
CA GLY A 17 1.44 -5.40 0.95
C GLY A 17 1.83 -3.94 0.70
N GLY A 18 2.07 -3.18 1.77
CA GLY A 18 2.79 -1.91 1.69
C GLY A 18 4.30 -2.18 1.57
N TYR A 19 4.85 -2.05 0.37
CA TYR A 19 6.31 -2.13 0.19
C TYR A 19 6.97 -0.88 0.78
N ALA A 20 7.69 -1.07 1.88
CA ALA A 20 8.58 -0.10 2.49
C ALA A 20 9.77 0.19 1.55
N THR A 21 9.93 1.45 1.14
CA THR A 21 11.16 1.94 0.53
C THR A 21 12.14 2.39 1.62
N THR A 22 13.39 1.97 1.47
CA THR A 22 14.55 2.17 2.35
C THR A 22 14.92 3.64 2.59
N SER A 23 15.33 3.95 3.82
CA SER A 23 15.88 5.26 4.24
C SER A 23 17.38 5.37 3.98
N PHE A 24 17.89 6.52 3.49
CA PHE A 24 19.26 7.02 3.74
C PHE A 24 19.42 8.55 3.56
N ALA A 25 20.15 9.15 4.52
CA ALA A 25 21.04 10.33 4.48
C ALA A 25 20.53 11.80 4.51
N LYS A 26 20.73 12.40 5.70
CA LYS A 26 21.03 13.81 6.07
C LYS A 26 22.20 14.36 5.20
N ASN A 27 22.31 15.60 4.69
CA ASN A 27 22.30 16.92 5.34
C ASN A 27 22.58 18.02 4.25
N SER A 28 21.94 19.18 4.29
CA SER A 28 22.56 20.53 4.21
C SER A 28 21.52 21.63 3.95
N LYS A 29 21.65 22.72 4.69
CA LYS A 29 20.77 23.91 4.72
C LYS A 29 21.15 24.90 3.63
N ILE A 30 20.19 25.46 2.89
CA ILE A 30 20.21 26.86 2.39
C ILE A 30 18.77 27.41 2.40
N VAL A 31 18.70 28.71 2.70
CA VAL A 31 17.59 29.55 3.16
C VAL A 31 16.71 30.06 2.00
N GLU A 32 15.39 30.17 2.25
CA GLU A 32 14.36 30.73 1.34
C GLU A 32 14.36 32.28 1.28
N PRO A 33 13.59 32.86 0.34
CA PRO A 33 12.37 33.52 0.82
C PRO A 33 11.10 33.24 -0.01
N VAL A 34 10.05 32.79 0.71
CA VAL A 34 8.61 33.12 0.62
C VAL A 34 8.05 33.58 -0.75
N MET A 35 7.34 32.67 -1.43
CA MET A 35 6.11 32.98 -2.18
C MET A 35 5.10 31.83 -2.13
N SER A 36 3.82 32.20 -2.13
CA SER A 36 2.60 31.48 -1.78
C SER A 36 2.42 30.04 -2.29
N SER A 37 1.99 29.17 -1.38
CA SER A 37 1.70 27.76 -1.51
C SER A 37 0.61 27.45 -2.56
N ARG A 38 1.05 26.93 -3.71
CA ARG A 38 0.25 26.13 -4.64
C ARG A 38 0.66 24.68 -4.37
N SER A 39 -0.22 23.88 -3.75
CA SER A 39 0.06 22.48 -3.40
C SER A 39 0.16 21.64 -4.67
N GLY A 40 1.37 21.58 -5.24
CA GLY A 40 1.72 20.74 -6.37
C GLY A 40 1.89 19.29 -5.93
N PHE A 41 1.05 18.41 -6.47
CA PHE A 41 1.20 16.95 -6.49
C PHE A 41 2.28 16.54 -7.51
N THR A 42 3.47 17.13 -7.39
CA THR A 42 4.67 16.85 -8.20
C THR A 42 5.84 16.57 -7.25
N GLY A 43 5.68 15.58 -6.38
CA GLY A 43 6.62 15.31 -5.29
C GLY A 43 6.72 13.83 -4.95
N GLY A 44 7.16 13.02 -5.92
CA GLY A 44 7.43 11.60 -5.73
C GLY A 44 7.94 10.89 -6.97
N MET A 45 8.46 11.63 -7.96
CA MET A 45 9.11 11.01 -9.13
C MET A 45 10.57 10.75 -8.82
N CYS A 46 10.90 9.46 -8.91
CA CYS A 46 12.18 8.81 -8.75
C CYS A 46 13.27 9.40 -9.66
N ALA A 47 13.88 10.52 -9.26
CA ALA A 47 15.12 11.00 -9.84
C ALA A 47 16.30 10.42 -9.06
N ASN A 48 16.71 9.19 -9.40
CA ASN A 48 18.05 8.55 -9.22
C ASN A 48 18.05 7.02 -9.00
N SER A 49 17.18 6.27 -9.69
CA SER A 49 17.31 4.80 -9.78
C SER A 49 17.62 4.37 -11.21
N ARG A 50 18.84 4.64 -11.67
CA ARG A 50 19.40 4.23 -12.98
C ARG A 50 19.70 2.71 -13.09
N GLY A 51 18.92 1.83 -12.45
CA GLY A 51 19.37 0.45 -12.23
C GLY A 51 18.39 -0.71 -12.36
N ILE A 52 17.07 -0.50 -12.51
CA ILE A 52 16.10 -1.62 -12.47
C ILE A 52 14.94 -1.43 -13.47
N TYR A 53 15.22 -1.17 -14.75
CA TYR A 53 14.18 -1.03 -15.79
C TYR A 53 14.46 -1.84 -17.06
N GLY A 54 15.34 -2.84 -16.99
CA GLY A 54 15.70 -3.66 -18.17
C GLY A 54 14.53 -4.46 -18.73
N GLU A 55 13.58 -4.90 -17.89
CA GLU A 55 12.49 -5.81 -18.29
C GLU A 55 11.10 -5.14 -18.31
N ASP A 56 10.87 -4.10 -17.49
CA ASP A 56 9.67 -3.25 -17.57
C ASP A 56 9.54 -2.57 -18.95
N SER A 57 10.66 -2.47 -19.68
CA SER A 57 10.68 -1.94 -21.04
C SER A 57 9.81 -2.74 -22.00
N GLN A 58 9.66 -4.07 -21.87
CA GLN A 58 8.89 -4.86 -22.83
C GLN A 58 7.39 -4.63 -22.66
N VAL A 59 6.89 -4.58 -21.42
CA VAL A 59 5.49 -4.25 -21.11
C VAL A 59 5.16 -2.83 -21.58
N LEU A 60 6.07 -1.86 -21.37
CA LEU A 60 5.91 -0.51 -21.90
C LEU A 60 5.88 -0.49 -23.42
N ILE A 61 6.73 -1.27 -24.10
CA ILE A 61 6.74 -1.39 -25.56
C ILE A 61 5.44 -1.98 -26.08
N ASP A 62 4.92 -3.02 -25.43
CA ASP A 62 3.69 -3.70 -25.87
C ASP A 62 2.47 -2.80 -25.65
N ASN A 63 2.37 -2.13 -24.49
CA ASN A 63 1.34 -1.11 -24.23
C ASN A 63 1.42 0.07 -25.22
N ALA A 64 2.64 0.54 -25.54
CA ALA A 64 2.83 1.57 -26.54
C ALA A 64 2.33 1.13 -27.92
N LYS A 65 2.68 -0.09 -28.36
CA LYS A 65 2.23 -0.65 -29.65
C LYS A 65 0.71 -0.80 -29.70
N GLU A 66 0.09 -1.27 -28.62
CA GLU A 66 -1.38 -1.38 -28.52
C GLU A 66 -2.06 -0.03 -28.69
N LEU A 67 -1.46 1.03 -28.16
CA LEU A 67 -1.93 2.41 -28.30
C LEU A 67 -1.49 3.08 -29.61
N GLY A 68 -0.79 2.37 -30.50
CA GLY A 68 -0.28 2.91 -31.77
C GLY A 68 0.88 3.90 -31.61
N ILE A 69 1.58 3.89 -30.47
CA ILE A 69 2.72 4.74 -30.16
C ILE A 69 4.00 4.12 -30.73
N LYS A 70 4.79 4.93 -31.45
CA LYS A 70 6.10 4.49 -31.96
C LYS A 70 7.10 4.32 -30.82
N THR A 71 7.80 3.19 -30.80
CA THR A 71 8.74 2.81 -29.73
C THR A 71 10.21 3.04 -30.07
N ASP A 72 10.56 3.13 -31.36
CA ASP A 72 11.96 3.17 -31.79
C ASP A 72 12.67 4.45 -31.32
N GLY A 73 13.79 4.27 -30.62
CA GLY A 73 14.66 5.36 -30.18
C GLY A 73 14.16 6.18 -28.99
N LYS A 74 13.05 5.77 -28.34
CA LYS A 74 12.54 6.43 -27.13
C LYS A 74 13.01 5.70 -25.87
N ASP A 75 13.33 6.47 -24.83
CA ASP A 75 13.59 5.93 -23.50
C ASP A 75 12.27 5.57 -22.78
N ALA A 76 12.38 4.78 -21.71
CA ALA A 76 11.24 4.30 -20.95
C ALA A 76 10.38 5.42 -20.34
N ALA A 77 10.99 6.52 -19.88
CA ALA A 77 10.25 7.62 -19.26
C ALA A 77 9.43 8.37 -20.32
N THR A 78 10.01 8.64 -21.48
CA THR A 78 9.30 9.23 -22.63
C THR A 78 8.15 8.33 -23.08
N LEU A 79 8.37 7.02 -23.20
CA LEU A 79 7.31 6.07 -23.56
C LEU A 79 6.18 6.04 -22.53
N GLN A 80 6.52 5.97 -21.24
CA GLN A 80 5.54 5.96 -20.17
C GLN A 80 4.69 7.24 -20.18
N GLN A 81 5.31 8.40 -20.43
CA GLN A 81 4.60 9.66 -20.54
C GLN A 81 3.65 9.67 -21.75
N GLU A 82 4.10 9.23 -22.93
CA GLU A 82 3.24 9.18 -24.12
C GLU A 82 2.07 8.18 -23.96
N ILE A 83 2.33 7.03 -23.32
CA ILE A 83 1.29 6.05 -22.96
C ILE A 83 0.26 6.71 -22.03
N ARG A 84 0.72 7.33 -20.94
CA ARG A 84 -0.15 8.04 -19.98
C ARG A 84 -0.99 9.10 -20.67
N ASP A 85 -0.37 9.96 -21.48
CA ASP A 85 -1.04 11.02 -22.23
C ASP A 85 -2.12 10.46 -23.18
N THR A 86 -1.80 9.38 -23.88
CA THR A 86 -2.70 8.76 -24.85
C THR A 86 -3.89 8.11 -24.16
N VAL A 87 -3.66 7.37 -23.07
CA VAL A 87 -4.71 6.74 -22.25
C VAL A 87 -5.64 7.79 -21.66
N ILE A 88 -5.10 8.83 -21.01
CA ILE A 88 -5.92 9.89 -20.40
C ILE A 88 -6.75 10.63 -21.45
N LYS A 89 -6.18 10.94 -22.62
CA LYS A 89 -6.93 11.59 -23.71
C LYS A 89 -8.03 10.69 -24.28
N ARG A 90 -7.81 9.38 -24.34
CA ARG A 90 -8.83 8.42 -24.78
C ARG A 90 -9.97 8.35 -23.76
N GLU A 91 -9.65 8.10 -22.49
CA GLU A 91 -10.64 7.99 -21.40
C GLU A 91 -11.40 9.30 -21.22
N ALA A 92 -10.74 10.45 -21.31
CA ALA A 92 -11.40 11.76 -21.28
C ALA A 92 -12.44 11.91 -22.39
N LYS A 93 -12.13 11.47 -23.63
CA LYS A 93 -13.10 11.51 -24.74
C LYS A 93 -14.29 10.58 -24.49
N GLU A 94 -14.04 9.38 -23.98
CA GLU A 94 -15.09 8.41 -23.64
C GLU A 94 -16.00 8.92 -22.52
N ALA A 95 -15.43 9.63 -21.55
CA ALA A 95 -16.16 10.33 -20.49
C ALA A 95 -16.86 11.62 -20.96
N GLY A 96 -16.73 12.00 -22.24
CA GLY A 96 -17.31 13.24 -22.78
C GLY A 96 -16.61 14.52 -22.33
N ILE A 97 -15.38 14.42 -21.83
CA ILE A 97 -14.56 15.55 -21.40
C ILE A 97 -13.85 16.16 -22.63
N SER A 98 -13.96 17.48 -22.80
CA SER A 98 -13.27 18.20 -23.87
C SER A 98 -11.76 18.14 -23.67
N THR A 99 -11.03 17.63 -24.67
CA THR A 99 -9.56 17.56 -24.68
C THR A 99 -8.88 18.78 -25.30
N ALA A 100 -9.64 19.74 -25.83
CA ALA A 100 -9.08 20.90 -26.50
C ALA A 100 -8.48 21.89 -25.49
N ASN A 101 -7.23 22.30 -25.72
CA ASN A 101 -6.51 23.29 -24.90
C ASN A 101 -6.30 22.92 -23.42
N LYS A 102 -6.40 21.63 -23.07
CA LYS A 102 -6.10 21.13 -21.72
C LYS A 102 -4.80 20.33 -21.71
N SER A 103 -4.02 20.50 -20.66
CA SER A 103 -2.88 19.64 -20.34
C SER A 103 -3.34 18.24 -19.93
N THR A 104 -2.45 17.26 -20.02
CA THR A 104 -2.75 15.90 -19.56
C THR A 104 -3.15 15.88 -18.08
N ASP A 105 -2.52 16.70 -17.24
CA ASP A 105 -2.82 16.71 -15.81
C ASP A 105 -4.20 17.29 -15.50
N GLU A 106 -4.61 18.36 -16.21
CA GLU A 106 -5.98 18.87 -16.13
C GLU A 106 -7.01 17.82 -16.58
N LEU A 107 -6.72 17.08 -17.66
CA LEU A 107 -7.59 15.99 -18.10
C LEU A 107 -7.65 14.85 -17.08
N ALA A 108 -6.52 14.51 -16.44
CA ALA A 108 -6.47 13.48 -15.41
C ALA A 108 -7.32 13.87 -14.20
N ASP A 109 -7.24 15.13 -13.77
CA ASP A 109 -8.02 15.64 -12.64
C ASP A 109 -9.52 15.67 -12.95
N GLU A 110 -9.91 16.15 -14.15
CA GLU A 110 -11.32 16.14 -14.57
C GLU A 110 -11.87 14.72 -14.71
N LEU A 111 -11.07 13.80 -15.26
CA LEU A 111 -11.44 12.40 -15.40
C LEU A 111 -11.59 11.72 -14.03
N ARG A 112 -10.67 11.98 -13.09
CA ARG A 112 -10.77 11.50 -11.71
C ARG A 112 -12.05 12.02 -11.06
N PHE A 113 -12.38 13.30 -11.23
CA PHE A 113 -13.61 13.87 -10.71
C PHE A 113 -14.86 13.26 -11.36
N ALA A 114 -14.85 13.02 -12.67
CA ALA A 114 -15.93 12.32 -13.36
C ALA A 114 -16.15 10.90 -12.81
N HIS A 115 -15.08 10.15 -12.55
CA HIS A 115 -15.16 8.84 -11.92
C HIS A 115 -15.74 8.91 -10.50
N MET A 116 -15.28 9.86 -9.67
CA MET A 116 -15.84 10.06 -8.33
C MET A 116 -17.33 10.40 -8.38
N LYS A 117 -17.79 11.17 -9.37
CA LYS A 117 -19.23 11.44 -9.56
C LYS A 117 -20.03 10.18 -9.89
N VAL A 118 -19.49 9.29 -10.73
CA VAL A 118 -20.17 8.02 -11.04
C VAL A 118 -20.27 7.17 -9.77
N GLU A 119 -19.17 7.06 -9.05
CA GLU A 119 -19.08 6.28 -7.81
C GLU A 119 -19.99 6.84 -6.71
N ALA A 120 -20.02 8.15 -6.51
CA ALA A 120 -20.91 8.81 -5.56
C ALA A 120 -22.39 8.47 -5.82
N LYS A 121 -22.82 8.38 -7.10
CA LYS A 121 -24.19 7.94 -7.45
C LYS A 121 -24.44 6.50 -7.01
N GLU A 122 -23.47 5.62 -7.13
CA GLU A 122 -23.59 4.21 -6.69
C GLU A 122 -23.82 4.12 -5.18
N TYR A 123 -23.30 5.06 -4.39
CA TYR A 123 -23.53 5.17 -2.94
C TYR A 123 -24.71 6.08 -2.54
N GLY A 124 -25.44 6.64 -3.51
CA GLY A 124 -26.56 7.56 -3.23
C GLY A 124 -26.13 8.91 -2.64
N ILE A 125 -24.88 9.31 -2.86
CA ILE A 125 -24.33 10.60 -2.41
C ILE A 125 -24.78 11.71 -3.38
N LYS A 126 -25.15 12.87 -2.82
CA LYS A 126 -25.54 14.05 -3.61
C LYS A 126 -24.27 14.73 -4.13
N ILE A 127 -24.22 15.01 -5.42
CA ILE A 127 -23.00 15.51 -6.09
C ILE A 127 -23.02 17.04 -6.28
N ASP A 128 -24.20 17.65 -6.16
CA ASP A 128 -24.41 19.04 -6.55
C ASP A 128 -23.58 19.98 -5.66
N ASP A 129 -22.81 20.86 -6.31
CA ASP A 129 -21.96 21.90 -5.71
C ASP A 129 -20.84 21.41 -4.76
N GLN A 130 -20.50 20.13 -4.77
CA GLN A 130 -19.36 19.60 -4.01
C GLN A 130 -18.04 19.72 -4.75
N ASP A 131 -16.99 20.11 -4.04
CA ASP A 131 -15.62 20.01 -4.53
C ASP A 131 -15.12 18.56 -4.48
N ALA A 132 -14.03 18.29 -5.21
CA ALA A 132 -13.47 16.96 -5.35
C ALA A 132 -13.01 16.33 -4.03
N ALA A 133 -12.52 17.12 -3.07
CA ALA A 133 -12.05 16.59 -1.78
C ALA A 133 -13.24 16.18 -0.90
N THR A 134 -14.26 17.03 -0.79
CA THR A 134 -15.49 16.70 -0.05
C THR A 134 -16.16 15.45 -0.61
N LEU A 135 -16.30 15.35 -1.94
CA LEU A 135 -16.91 14.20 -2.60
C LEU A 135 -16.12 12.91 -2.34
N HIS A 136 -14.79 12.98 -2.38
CA HIS A 136 -13.92 11.86 -2.09
C HIS A 136 -14.10 11.34 -0.65
N ASP A 137 -14.16 12.25 0.33
CA ASP A 137 -14.31 11.86 1.73
C ASP A 137 -15.69 11.26 2.02
N GLU A 138 -16.75 11.77 1.39
CA GLU A 138 -18.09 11.18 1.50
C GLU A 138 -18.16 9.78 0.88
N ILE A 139 -17.56 9.58 -0.30
CA ILE A 139 -17.45 8.25 -0.93
C ILE A 139 -16.69 7.29 0.00
N ARG A 140 -15.54 7.73 0.53
CA ARG A 140 -14.72 6.93 1.45
C ARG A 140 -15.51 6.56 2.71
N LEU A 141 -16.24 7.51 3.29
CA LEU A 141 -17.08 7.26 4.46
C LEU A 141 -18.20 6.29 4.14
N ALA A 142 -18.89 6.43 3.01
CA ALA A 142 -19.98 5.53 2.61
C ALA A 142 -19.48 4.09 2.41
N LYS A 143 -18.31 3.92 1.79
CA LYS A 143 -17.62 2.62 1.65
C LYS A 143 -17.32 2.01 3.00
N LEU A 144 -16.69 2.78 3.87
CA LEU A 144 -16.32 2.32 5.21
C LEU A 144 -17.55 1.99 6.07
N GLN A 145 -18.65 2.73 5.93
CA GLN A 145 -19.91 2.42 6.60
C GLN A 145 -20.54 1.13 6.11
N LYS A 146 -20.43 0.82 4.81
CA LYS A 146 -20.89 -0.45 4.25
C LYS A 146 -20.08 -1.62 4.83
N GLU A 147 -18.76 -1.51 4.81
CA GLU A 147 -17.84 -2.49 5.38
C GLU A 147 -18.04 -2.69 6.89
N ALA A 148 -18.21 -1.60 7.64
CA ALA A 148 -18.56 -1.63 9.06
C ALA A 148 -19.84 -2.43 9.31
N LYS A 149 -20.89 -2.23 8.52
CA LYS A 149 -22.14 -3.00 8.64
C LYS A 149 -21.94 -4.48 8.36
N GLU A 150 -21.15 -4.84 7.36
CA GLU A 150 -20.82 -6.24 7.02
C GLU A 150 -20.06 -6.93 8.16
N LEU A 151 -19.24 -6.19 8.91
CA LEU A 151 -18.47 -6.68 10.06
C LEU A 151 -19.23 -6.57 11.40
N GLY A 152 -20.45 -6.02 11.40
CA GLY A 152 -21.23 -5.79 12.62
C GLY A 152 -20.69 -4.65 13.51
N VAL A 153 -19.90 -3.74 12.95
CA VAL A 153 -19.38 -2.54 13.61
C VAL A 153 -20.44 -1.43 13.56
N LYS A 154 -20.74 -0.83 14.72
CA LYS A 154 -21.65 0.32 14.82
C LYS A 154 -21.05 1.54 14.14
N THR A 155 -21.85 2.25 13.33
CA THR A 155 -21.41 3.43 12.57
C THR A 155 -21.88 4.75 13.18
N GLU A 156 -22.91 4.74 14.02
CA GLU A 156 -23.54 5.97 14.51
C GLU A 156 -22.63 6.76 15.45
N GLY A 157 -22.45 8.05 15.18
CA GLY A 157 -21.74 8.99 16.06
C GLY A 157 -20.21 8.85 16.06
N LYS A 158 -19.62 8.06 15.16
CA LYS A 158 -18.17 7.90 15.04
C LYS A 158 -17.58 8.86 14.00
N SER A 159 -16.37 9.34 14.25
CA SER A 159 -15.57 10.02 13.22
C SER A 159 -15.07 9.01 12.19
N LEU A 160 -14.60 9.51 11.04
CA LEU A 160 -14.00 8.67 10.01
C LEU A 160 -12.83 7.86 10.56
N GLU A 161 -11.92 8.49 11.32
CA GLU A 161 -10.74 7.83 11.90
C GLU A 161 -11.15 6.72 12.88
N SER A 162 -12.09 7.00 13.80
CA SER A 162 -12.58 6.00 14.74
C SER A 162 -13.25 4.84 14.02
N LEU A 163 -13.98 5.11 12.93
CA LEU A 163 -14.63 4.06 12.17
C LEU A 163 -13.60 3.20 11.42
N ILE A 164 -12.51 3.79 10.92
CA ILE A 164 -11.41 3.06 10.27
C ILE A 164 -10.78 2.09 11.27
N ASP A 165 -10.48 2.56 12.48
CA ASP A 165 -9.85 1.74 13.51
C ASP A 165 -10.76 0.59 13.96
N ASP A 166 -12.06 0.85 14.12
CA ASP A 166 -13.03 -0.16 14.52
C ASP A 166 -13.26 -1.22 13.44
N VAL A 167 -13.36 -0.79 12.17
CA VAL A 167 -13.45 -1.69 11.00
C VAL A 167 -12.22 -2.58 10.95
N ARG A 168 -11.02 -1.98 10.96
CA ARG A 168 -9.75 -2.71 10.93
C ARG A 168 -9.62 -3.71 12.08
N THR A 169 -10.05 -3.31 13.28
CA THR A 169 -10.05 -4.20 14.45
C THR A 169 -11.00 -5.38 14.27
N ALA A 170 -12.19 -5.13 13.74
CA ALA A 170 -13.19 -6.17 13.48
C ALA A 170 -12.72 -7.15 12.39
N GLU A 171 -12.09 -6.65 11.32
CA GLU A 171 -11.50 -7.48 10.25
C GLU A 171 -10.41 -8.42 10.78
N ILE A 172 -9.40 -7.86 11.45
CA ILE A 172 -8.30 -8.64 12.01
C ILE A 172 -8.84 -9.66 13.03
N SER A 173 -9.81 -9.26 13.85
CA SER A 173 -10.46 -10.18 14.80
C SER A 173 -11.23 -11.30 14.12
N LYS A 174 -11.88 -11.03 12.99
CA LYS A 174 -12.58 -12.04 12.17
C LYS A 174 -11.57 -13.03 11.56
N GLN A 175 -10.52 -12.52 10.93
CA GLN A 175 -9.44 -13.36 10.36
C GLN A 175 -8.77 -14.22 11.43
N ALA A 176 -8.46 -13.63 12.59
CA ALA A 176 -7.89 -14.37 13.72
C ALA A 176 -8.77 -15.55 14.14
N LYS A 177 -10.09 -15.34 14.25
CA LYS A 177 -11.04 -16.42 14.56
C LYS A 177 -11.08 -17.50 13.48
N GLU A 178 -11.08 -17.12 12.21
CA GLU A 178 -11.07 -18.05 11.07
C GLU A 178 -9.78 -18.90 11.01
N LEU A 179 -8.66 -18.33 11.48
CA LEU A 179 -7.36 -18.99 11.57
C LEU A 179 -7.12 -19.73 12.89
N GLY A 180 -8.08 -19.67 13.83
CA GLY A 180 -7.96 -20.30 15.15
C GLY A 180 -6.98 -19.60 16.09
N ILE A 181 -6.66 -18.33 15.84
CA ILE A 181 -5.79 -17.50 16.68
C ILE A 181 -6.60 -16.94 17.84
N LYS A 182 -6.06 -17.07 19.06
CA LYS A 182 -6.66 -16.45 20.26
C LYS A 182 -6.52 -14.94 20.19
N THR A 183 -7.63 -14.23 20.37
CA THR A 183 -7.70 -12.76 20.36
C THR A 183 -7.55 -12.14 21.77
N ASP A 184 -7.86 -12.89 22.81
CA ASP A 184 -7.93 -12.36 24.18
C ASP A 184 -6.56 -11.91 24.70
N GLY A 185 -6.49 -10.67 25.20
CA GLY A 185 -5.29 -10.10 25.83
C GLY A 185 -4.20 -9.63 24.86
N LYS A 186 -4.45 -9.62 23.55
CA LYS A 186 -3.50 -9.12 22.54
C LYS A 186 -3.88 -7.73 22.06
N ASP A 187 -2.88 -6.90 21.82
CA ASP A 187 -3.05 -5.64 21.10
C ASP A 187 -3.22 -5.89 19.60
N LEU A 188 -3.81 -4.92 18.91
CA LEU A 188 -4.12 -5.02 17.48
C LEU A 188 -2.88 -5.26 16.59
N PRO A 189 -1.74 -4.55 16.77
CA PRO A 189 -0.50 -4.86 16.04
C PRO A 189 -0.05 -6.32 16.20
N THR A 190 0.03 -6.82 17.44
CA THR A 190 0.42 -8.23 17.69
C THR A 190 -0.54 -9.21 17.03
N LEU A 191 -1.85 -8.96 17.13
CA LEU A 191 -2.85 -9.81 16.50
C LEU A 191 -2.74 -9.81 14.97
N ALA A 192 -2.49 -8.64 14.37
CA ALA A 192 -2.29 -8.50 12.94
C ALA A 192 -1.06 -9.27 12.43
N GLU A 193 0.05 -9.20 13.17
CA GLU A 193 1.27 -9.96 12.85
C GLU A 193 1.05 -11.47 12.91
N GLU A 194 0.31 -11.94 13.90
CA GLU A 194 -0.03 -13.36 14.02
C GLU A 194 -0.97 -13.84 12.91
N VAL A 195 -1.99 -13.03 12.56
CA VAL A 195 -2.89 -13.29 11.42
C VAL A 195 -2.07 -13.40 10.13
N TYR A 196 -1.22 -12.41 9.87
CA TYR A 196 -0.34 -12.40 8.71
C TYR A 196 0.55 -13.65 8.65
N ALA A 197 1.18 -14.00 9.78
CA ALA A 197 2.06 -15.16 9.84
C ALA A 197 1.32 -16.48 9.62
N ALA A 198 0.10 -16.61 10.14
CA ALA A 198 -0.72 -17.80 9.94
C ALA A 198 -1.20 -17.93 8.48
N GLU A 199 -1.61 -16.84 7.84
CA GLU A 199 -2.03 -16.83 6.44
C GLU A 199 -0.87 -17.19 5.50
N VAL A 200 0.31 -16.60 5.73
CA VAL A 200 1.52 -16.92 4.96
C VAL A 200 1.90 -18.39 5.12
N LYS A 201 1.86 -18.94 6.34
CA LYS A 201 2.16 -20.37 6.57
C LYS A 201 1.13 -21.28 5.90
N LYS A 202 -0.16 -20.96 6.01
CA LYS A 202 -1.25 -21.70 5.36
C LYS A 202 -1.09 -21.70 3.83
N ALA A 203 -0.69 -20.57 3.25
CA ALA A 203 -0.39 -20.48 1.83
C ALA A 203 0.86 -21.29 1.44
N ALA A 204 1.93 -21.24 2.25
CA ALA A 204 3.13 -22.04 2.04
C ALA A 204 2.83 -23.55 2.08
N GLU A 205 2.02 -24.01 3.04
CA GLU A 205 1.57 -25.39 3.15
C GLU A 205 0.81 -25.85 1.89
N ARG A 206 -0.12 -25.04 1.38
CA ARG A 206 -0.87 -25.31 0.13
C ARG A 206 0.04 -25.44 -1.09
N LEU A 207 1.15 -24.70 -1.11
CA LEU A 207 2.15 -24.73 -2.18
C LEU A 207 3.28 -25.72 -1.92
N HIS A 208 3.20 -26.49 -0.84
CA HIS A 208 4.23 -27.45 -0.41
C HIS A 208 5.62 -26.82 -0.20
N ILE A 209 5.65 -25.58 0.30
CA ILE A 209 6.87 -24.85 0.63
C ILE A 209 7.26 -25.15 2.08
N SER A 210 8.51 -25.53 2.33
CA SER A 210 9.02 -25.74 3.69
C SER A 210 9.19 -24.42 4.42
N THR A 211 8.69 -24.36 5.65
CA THR A 211 8.79 -23.23 6.58
C THR A 211 9.94 -23.36 7.59
N ASP A 212 10.62 -24.50 7.63
CA ASP A 212 11.62 -24.80 8.66
C ASP A 212 12.86 -23.90 8.52
N GLY A 213 13.21 -23.21 9.61
CA GLY A 213 14.38 -22.35 9.67
C GLY A 213 14.29 -21.04 8.89
N LYS A 214 13.14 -20.71 8.29
CA LYS A 214 12.90 -19.48 7.55
C LYS A 214 12.11 -18.47 8.39
N ASP A 215 12.38 -17.19 8.18
CA ASP A 215 11.54 -16.14 8.75
C ASP A 215 10.25 -15.94 7.92
N ILE A 216 9.26 -15.26 8.50
CA ILE A 216 7.95 -15.11 7.85
C ILE A 216 8.01 -14.30 6.55
N ARG A 217 8.98 -13.38 6.40
CA ARG A 217 9.15 -12.58 5.18
C ARG A 217 9.77 -13.42 4.07
N GLU A 218 10.68 -14.32 4.41
CA GLU A 218 11.24 -15.30 3.47
C GLU A 218 10.15 -16.24 2.98
N ILE A 219 9.35 -16.81 3.90
CA ILE A 219 8.22 -17.68 3.57
C ILE A 219 7.24 -16.92 2.66
N ALA A 220 6.85 -15.69 3.03
CA ALA A 220 5.93 -14.89 2.22
C ALA A 220 6.46 -14.67 0.81
N ARG A 221 7.74 -14.28 0.67
CA ARG A 221 8.37 -14.05 -0.64
C ARG A 221 8.36 -15.32 -1.50
N GLU A 222 8.81 -16.44 -0.95
CA GLU A 222 8.87 -17.72 -1.66
C GLU A 222 7.48 -18.22 -2.04
N THR A 223 6.50 -18.00 -1.16
CA THR A 223 5.08 -18.33 -1.40
C THR A 223 4.52 -17.50 -2.55
N SER A 224 4.70 -16.18 -2.55
CA SER A 224 4.23 -15.32 -3.65
C SER A 224 4.89 -15.69 -4.99
N ILE A 225 6.22 -15.92 -5.01
CA ILE A 225 6.95 -16.33 -6.22
C ILE A 225 6.39 -17.65 -6.76
N THR A 226 6.29 -18.67 -5.90
CA THR A 226 5.82 -19.99 -6.28
C THR A 226 4.36 -19.96 -6.78
N ALA A 227 3.51 -19.14 -6.15
CA ALA A 227 2.13 -18.95 -6.57
C ALA A 227 2.04 -18.36 -7.99
N ILE A 228 2.82 -17.30 -8.24
CA ILE A 228 2.91 -16.65 -9.56
C ILE A 228 3.43 -17.63 -10.61
N GLU A 229 4.48 -18.40 -10.31
CA GLU A 229 5.02 -19.40 -11.24
C GLU A 229 4.03 -20.53 -11.54
N ASN A 230 3.30 -21.00 -10.52
CA ASN A 230 2.29 -22.04 -10.69
C ASN A 230 1.13 -21.56 -11.57
N ASP A 231 0.66 -20.33 -11.36
CA ASP A 231 -0.38 -19.75 -12.18
C ASP A 231 0.12 -19.44 -13.61
N ALA A 232 1.36 -18.98 -13.76
CA ALA A 232 1.99 -18.83 -15.06
C ALA A 232 2.03 -20.16 -15.83
N LYS A 233 2.44 -21.25 -15.18
CA LYS A 233 2.44 -22.60 -15.78
C LYS A 233 1.03 -23.04 -16.19
N LYS A 234 0.02 -22.86 -15.32
CA LYS A 234 -1.39 -23.18 -15.64
C LYS A 234 -1.90 -22.40 -16.85
N LEU A 235 -1.45 -21.15 -17.01
CA LEU A 235 -1.86 -20.24 -18.09
C LEU A 235 -0.97 -20.32 -19.34
N GLY A 236 0.00 -21.23 -19.36
CA GLY A 236 0.96 -21.38 -20.47
C GLY A 236 1.83 -20.14 -20.70
N ILE A 237 2.14 -19.39 -19.65
CA ILE A 237 3.03 -18.24 -19.68
C ILE A 237 4.48 -18.73 -19.50
N LYS A 238 5.39 -18.26 -20.35
CA LYS A 238 6.82 -18.59 -20.25
C LYS A 238 7.46 -17.77 -19.12
N VAL A 239 8.17 -18.45 -18.22
CA VAL A 239 8.82 -17.85 -17.04
C VAL A 239 10.33 -17.60 -17.23
N ASP A 240 11.00 -18.33 -18.12
CA ASP A 240 12.47 -18.30 -18.22
C ASP A 240 13.01 -16.93 -18.63
N GLY A 241 13.91 -16.38 -17.80
CA GLY A 241 14.61 -15.13 -18.07
C GLY A 241 13.74 -13.88 -17.94
N ARG A 242 12.62 -13.95 -17.20
CA ARG A 242 11.77 -12.81 -16.87
C ARG A 242 11.70 -12.61 -15.36
N SER A 243 11.54 -11.36 -14.95
CA SER A 243 11.22 -11.00 -13.57
C SER A 243 9.83 -11.47 -13.18
N ILE A 244 9.73 -11.81 -11.89
CA ILE A 244 8.48 -12.20 -11.25
C ILE A 244 7.39 -11.13 -11.42
N MET A 245 7.75 -9.85 -11.43
CA MET A 245 6.77 -8.76 -11.63
C MET A 245 6.16 -8.80 -13.04
N SER A 246 6.97 -9.01 -14.07
CA SER A 246 6.47 -9.15 -15.46
C SER A 246 5.58 -10.39 -15.62
N ILE A 247 5.97 -11.50 -14.99
CA ILE A 247 5.17 -12.74 -14.99
C ILE A 247 3.85 -12.51 -14.24
N ALA A 248 3.88 -11.88 -13.08
CA ALA A 248 2.69 -11.59 -12.28
C ALA A 248 1.71 -10.68 -13.02
N ALA A 249 2.22 -9.65 -13.72
CA ALA A 249 1.42 -8.80 -14.57
C ALA A 249 0.68 -9.65 -15.61
N GLU A 250 1.41 -10.41 -16.45
CA GLU A 250 0.79 -11.24 -17.51
C GLU A 250 -0.17 -12.31 -16.96
N VAL A 251 0.14 -12.90 -15.80
CA VAL A 251 -0.77 -13.82 -15.08
C VAL A 251 -2.08 -13.10 -14.76
N LYS A 252 -2.01 -11.87 -14.24
CA LYS A 252 -3.19 -11.05 -13.94
C LYS A 252 -4.01 -10.77 -15.20
N GLU A 253 -3.38 -10.35 -16.29
CA GLU A 253 -4.08 -10.04 -17.55
C GLU A 253 -4.81 -11.27 -18.09
N LYS A 254 -4.11 -12.41 -18.16
CA LYS A 254 -4.74 -13.67 -18.64
C LYS A 254 -5.85 -14.16 -17.73
N LYS A 255 -5.73 -13.98 -16.40
CA LYS A 255 -6.80 -14.28 -15.45
C LYS A 255 -8.04 -13.42 -15.71
N ILE A 256 -7.85 -12.10 -15.90
CA ILE A 256 -8.94 -11.17 -16.25
C ILE A 256 -9.60 -11.58 -17.58
N ASP A 257 -8.81 -11.86 -18.61
CA ASP A 257 -9.33 -12.25 -19.92
C ASP A 257 -10.11 -13.56 -19.89
N ASN A 258 -9.60 -14.55 -19.16
CA ASN A 258 -10.28 -15.84 -19.00
C ASN A 258 -11.60 -15.68 -18.24
N LEU A 259 -11.60 -14.88 -17.17
CA LEU A 259 -12.80 -14.59 -16.40
C LEU A 259 -13.82 -13.76 -17.22
N ALA A 260 -13.36 -12.78 -18.00
CA ALA A 260 -14.21 -12.04 -18.94
C ALA A 260 -14.87 -12.99 -19.95
N LYS A 261 -14.11 -13.92 -20.55
CA LYS A 261 -14.65 -14.93 -21.48
C LYS A 261 -15.66 -15.85 -20.81
N GLU A 262 -15.36 -16.34 -19.60
CA GLU A 262 -16.28 -17.19 -18.83
C GLU A 262 -17.60 -16.46 -18.57
N LEU A 263 -17.52 -15.19 -18.19
CA LEU A 263 -18.67 -14.33 -17.94
C LEU A 263 -19.28 -13.76 -19.23
N LYS A 264 -18.79 -14.12 -20.43
CA LYS A 264 -19.27 -13.61 -21.72
C LYS A 264 -19.24 -12.08 -21.81
N ILE A 265 -18.24 -11.46 -21.20
CA ILE A 265 -17.92 -10.03 -21.32
C ILE A 265 -17.03 -9.86 -22.55
N SER A 266 -17.36 -8.92 -23.44
CA SER A 266 -16.51 -8.60 -24.59
C SER A 266 -15.18 -8.02 -24.12
N THR A 267 -14.06 -8.59 -24.55
CA THR A 267 -12.70 -8.07 -24.33
C THR A 267 -12.24 -7.10 -25.41
N LYS A 268 -12.99 -6.98 -26.51
CA LYS A 268 -12.63 -6.13 -27.63
C LYS A 268 -12.75 -4.65 -27.25
N ASP A 269 -11.70 -3.89 -27.55
CA ASP A 269 -11.63 -2.43 -27.38
C ASP A 269 -11.79 -1.97 -25.91
N LYS A 270 -11.51 -2.85 -24.94
CA LYS A 270 -11.57 -2.54 -23.51
C LYS A 270 -10.21 -2.68 -22.85
N THR A 271 -9.93 -1.78 -21.93
CA THR A 271 -8.81 -1.86 -21.00
C THR A 271 -9.06 -2.93 -19.94
N GLN A 272 -7.99 -3.41 -19.32
CA GLN A 272 -8.09 -4.33 -18.17
C GLN A 272 -8.91 -3.75 -17.02
N MET A 273 -8.81 -2.44 -16.79
CA MET A 273 -9.56 -1.79 -15.71
C MET A 273 -11.06 -1.79 -15.99
N GLU A 274 -11.47 -1.56 -17.24
CA GLU A 274 -12.87 -1.67 -17.65
C GLU A 274 -13.37 -3.11 -17.54
N LEU A 275 -12.54 -4.09 -17.94
CA LEU A 275 -12.87 -5.50 -17.76
C LEU A 275 -13.04 -5.86 -16.29
N ILE A 276 -12.13 -5.44 -15.42
CA ILE A 276 -12.24 -5.64 -13.97
C ILE A 276 -13.55 -5.04 -13.45
N LYS A 277 -13.86 -3.78 -13.79
CA LYS A 277 -15.09 -3.11 -13.34
C LYS A 277 -16.35 -3.82 -13.83
N GLU A 278 -16.37 -4.27 -15.09
CA GLU A 278 -17.51 -5.00 -15.64
C GLU A 278 -17.66 -6.39 -15.03
N ILE A 279 -16.54 -7.09 -14.80
CA ILE A 279 -16.52 -8.37 -14.11
C ILE A 279 -17.03 -8.18 -12.68
N GLU A 280 -16.51 -7.20 -11.94
CA GLU A 280 -16.92 -6.91 -10.56
C GLU A 280 -18.42 -6.60 -10.47
N LYS A 281 -18.96 -5.82 -11.41
CA LYS A 281 -20.41 -5.55 -11.48
C LYS A 281 -21.24 -6.79 -11.79
N LYS A 282 -20.67 -7.78 -12.47
CA LYS A 282 -21.36 -8.99 -12.90
C LYS A 282 -21.26 -10.13 -11.89
N ASP A 283 -20.09 -10.31 -11.31
CA ASP A 283 -19.72 -11.41 -10.41
C ASP A 283 -18.45 -11.04 -9.61
N ALA A 284 -18.61 -10.17 -8.60
CA ALA A 284 -17.53 -9.76 -7.71
C ALA A 284 -16.90 -10.94 -6.96
N ASP A 285 -17.71 -11.92 -6.57
CA ASP A 285 -17.26 -13.10 -5.83
C ASP A 285 -16.28 -13.94 -6.67
N LYS A 286 -16.56 -14.15 -7.97
CA LYS A 286 -15.60 -14.82 -8.85
C LYS A 286 -14.33 -14.03 -9.12
N LEU A 287 -14.43 -12.71 -9.20
CA LEU A 287 -13.25 -11.87 -9.32
C LEU A 287 -12.36 -12.03 -8.07
N GLU A 288 -12.98 -12.04 -6.89
CA GLU A 288 -12.30 -12.30 -5.63
C GLU A 288 -11.72 -13.72 -5.60
N GLU A 289 -12.43 -14.76 -6.06
CA GLU A 289 -11.92 -16.13 -6.13
C GLU A 289 -10.66 -16.25 -7.01
N VAL A 290 -10.63 -15.57 -8.15
CA VAL A 290 -9.50 -15.64 -9.11
C VAL A 290 -8.23 -14.97 -8.56
N PHE A 291 -8.38 -13.94 -7.71
CA PHE A 291 -7.28 -13.12 -7.19
C PHE A 291 -6.96 -13.32 -5.70
N GLY A 292 -7.90 -13.86 -4.91
CA GLY A 292 -7.80 -14.00 -3.45
C GLY A 292 -6.82 -15.08 -2.99
N ASP A 293 -6.48 -16.03 -3.87
CA ASP A 293 -5.51 -17.09 -3.55
C ASP A 293 -4.04 -16.65 -3.70
N LEU A 294 -3.77 -15.43 -4.21
CA LEU A 294 -2.42 -14.94 -4.38
C LEU A 294 -1.95 -14.19 -3.11
N PRO A 295 -1.01 -14.75 -2.33
CA PRO A 295 -0.50 -14.08 -1.14
C PRO A 295 0.21 -12.79 -1.55
N GLY A 296 -0.32 -11.66 -1.05
CA GLY A 296 0.17 -10.32 -1.33
C GLY A 296 -0.40 -9.64 -2.59
N PHE A 297 -1.43 -10.22 -3.24
CA PHE A 297 -2.03 -9.67 -4.47
C PHE A 297 -3.52 -9.31 -4.33
N GLU A 298 -4.06 -9.19 -3.12
CA GLU A 298 -5.44 -8.74 -2.95
C GLU A 298 -5.60 -7.25 -3.23
N MET A 299 -6.49 -6.96 -4.18
CA MET A 299 -6.88 -5.62 -4.62
C MET A 299 -7.89 -4.94 -3.69
N ARG A 300 -8.15 -5.44 -2.48
CA ARG A 300 -9.19 -4.90 -1.60
C ARG A 300 -8.78 -3.61 -0.86
N GLY A 301 -7.51 -3.21 -0.93
CA GLY A 301 -7.04 -1.88 -0.49
C GLY A 301 -7.08 -0.79 -1.57
N MET A 302 -7.34 -1.13 -2.84
CA MET A 302 -7.40 -0.13 -3.91
C MET A 302 -8.77 0.54 -4.07
N HIS A 303 -9.83 -0.04 -3.48
CA HIS A 303 -11.16 0.57 -3.52
C HIS A 303 -11.53 1.37 -2.26
N SER A 304 -10.80 1.29 -1.14
CA SER A 304 -11.14 2.06 0.06
C SER A 304 -9.90 2.68 0.72
N GLY A 305 -9.44 3.83 0.21
CA GLY A 305 -8.67 4.78 1.04
C GLY A 305 -7.15 4.81 0.91
N MET A 306 -6.56 4.58 -0.26
CA MET A 306 -5.16 5.03 -0.52
C MET A 306 -5.12 6.55 -0.77
N GLY A 307 -5.25 7.29 0.32
CA GLY A 307 -5.13 8.75 0.39
C GLY A 307 -4.99 9.14 1.85
N GLY A 308 -3.80 8.90 2.42
CA GLY A 308 -3.55 9.10 3.84
C GLY A 308 -2.10 8.82 4.21
N HIS A 309 -1.18 9.63 3.71
CA HIS A 309 0.14 9.79 4.32
C HIS A 309 -0.02 10.43 5.70
N GLY A 310 -0.43 9.63 6.69
CA GLY A 310 -0.39 9.99 8.11
C GLY A 310 0.73 9.20 8.77
N GLY A 311 1.95 9.71 8.69
CA GLY A 311 3.09 9.12 9.39
C GLY A 311 2.86 9.16 10.90
N PHE A 312 2.54 8.02 11.49
CA PHE A 312 2.62 7.80 12.93
C PHE A 312 4.09 7.62 13.32
N SER A 313 4.82 8.74 13.37
CA SER A 313 6.08 8.83 14.10
C SER A 313 5.77 8.90 15.59
N GLN A 314 5.83 7.74 16.24
CA GLN A 314 6.52 7.53 17.51
C GLN A 314 7.01 8.81 18.21
N MET A 315 6.22 9.38 19.11
CA MET A 315 6.69 10.32 20.13
C MET A 315 6.52 9.71 21.52
N GLY A 316 7.38 8.73 21.78
CA GLY A 316 7.87 8.46 23.13
C GLY A 316 9.23 9.16 23.26
N SER A 317 9.27 10.30 23.94
CA SER A 317 10.48 10.82 24.62
C SER A 317 10.09 12.02 25.46
N GLY A 318 9.96 11.77 26.77
CA GLY A 318 10.00 12.82 27.75
C GLY A 318 11.35 13.54 27.69
N MET A 319 11.32 14.86 27.61
CA MET A 319 12.43 15.70 28.02
C MET A 319 11.87 16.90 28.78
N GLY A 320 12.36 17.03 30.02
CA GLY A 320 11.95 18.05 30.96
C GLY A 320 12.28 19.45 30.46
N MET A 321 11.31 20.34 30.58
CA MET A 321 11.50 21.78 30.45
C MET A 321 12.17 22.30 31.71
N GLY A 322 13.50 22.37 31.66
CA GLY A 322 14.30 23.20 32.57
C GLY A 322 14.06 24.67 32.26
N LYS A 323 13.57 25.41 33.26
CA LYS A 323 13.49 26.87 33.25
C LYS A 323 14.89 27.45 33.24
N GLY A 324 15.19 28.35 32.29
CA GLY A 324 16.43 29.11 32.25
C GLY A 324 16.17 30.51 31.70
N GLN A 325 16.05 31.49 32.60
CA GLN A 325 16.17 32.92 32.33
C GLN A 325 17.58 33.27 31.87
N GLY A 326 17.73 34.30 31.02
CA GLY A 326 18.92 35.14 31.06
C GLY A 326 19.44 35.69 29.72
N TYR A 327 19.16 36.98 29.50
CA TYR A 327 20.11 38.06 29.17
C TYR A 327 20.96 38.11 27.88
N MET A 328 20.82 39.29 27.24
CA MET A 328 21.79 40.21 26.60
C MET A 328 22.45 39.89 25.25
N ASP A 329 22.22 40.84 24.32
CA ASP A 329 23.19 41.65 23.57
C ASP A 329 24.51 41.02 23.11
N SER A 330 24.76 41.07 21.80
CA SER A 330 25.76 41.97 21.16
C SER A 330 26.24 41.45 19.79
N GLU A 331 26.07 42.32 18.79
CA GLU A 331 27.03 42.75 17.77
C GLU A 331 28.28 41.93 17.37
N PHE A 332 28.47 41.91 16.04
CA PHE A 332 29.73 41.94 15.27
C PHE A 332 30.71 40.76 15.33
N GLY A 333 31.20 40.37 14.14
CA GLY A 333 32.60 39.92 14.00
C GLY A 333 32.84 38.75 13.05
N VAL A 334 33.13 39.08 11.79
CA VAL A 334 33.82 38.23 10.83
C VAL A 334 35.26 37.95 11.31
N GLN A 335 35.70 36.69 11.38
CA GLN A 335 37.08 36.35 10.98
C GLN A 335 37.32 34.85 10.78
N GLN A 336 37.82 34.53 9.59
CA GLN A 336 38.46 33.27 9.24
C GLN A 336 39.80 33.13 9.99
N GLY A 337 40.17 31.90 10.31
CA GLY A 337 41.51 31.58 10.80
C GLY A 337 41.73 30.09 10.93
N HIS A 338 42.39 29.49 9.93
CA HIS A 338 43.13 28.25 10.08
C HIS A 338 44.08 28.35 11.30
N HIS A 339 44.32 27.26 12.02
CA HIS A 339 45.66 26.68 12.19
C HIS A 339 45.64 25.31 12.87
N ASN A 340 46.49 24.48 12.28
CA ASN A 340 47.04 23.20 12.65
C ASN A 340 47.74 23.21 14.04
N ARG A 341 47.56 22.16 14.85
CA ARG A 341 48.62 21.35 15.54
C ARG A 341 48.11 20.67 16.81
N GLY A 342 48.33 19.35 16.85
CA GLY A 342 49.23 18.72 17.83
C GLY A 342 48.76 18.58 19.27
N GLY A 343 48.84 17.35 19.79
CA GLY A 343 48.81 17.10 21.23
C GLY A 343 48.44 15.66 21.54
N GLY A 344 49.46 14.82 21.73
CA GLY A 344 49.28 13.47 22.26
C GLY A 344 49.13 13.46 23.78
N ILE A 345 49.40 12.27 24.33
CA ILE A 345 49.58 11.92 25.74
C ILE A 345 48.28 11.47 26.44
N GLY A 346 48.12 10.15 26.50
CA GLY A 346 48.45 9.39 27.71
C GLY A 346 47.40 9.30 28.82
N GLY A 347 47.41 8.15 29.50
CA GLY A 347 46.89 8.02 30.86
C GLY A 347 45.72 7.04 30.97
N GLY A 348 46.03 5.76 31.19
CA GLY A 348 45.07 4.86 31.82
C GLY A 348 44.84 5.23 33.27
N MET A 349 43.66 4.88 33.80
CA MET A 349 43.45 4.69 35.23
C MET A 349 42.39 3.60 35.44
N GLN A 350 42.79 2.61 36.22
CA GLN A 350 41.98 1.57 36.85
C GLN A 350 41.11 2.15 37.98
N GLN A 351 40.26 1.27 38.52
CA GLN A 351 39.49 1.34 39.79
C GLN A 351 38.11 2.00 39.62
N HIS A 352 37.01 1.44 40.13
CA HIS A 352 36.80 0.87 41.45
C HIS A 352 35.65 -0.15 41.47
N MET A 353 35.80 -1.20 42.28
CA MET A 353 34.72 -1.94 42.91
C MET A 353 33.99 -1.06 43.93
N MET A 354 32.65 -1.22 44.05
CA MET A 354 31.79 -1.36 45.26
C MET A 354 30.37 -1.64 44.69
N GLY A 355 29.50 -2.52 45.19
CA GLY A 355 29.25 -2.98 46.55
C GLY A 355 27.84 -2.55 46.97
N ASN A 356 27.09 -3.47 47.60
CA ASN A 356 25.77 -3.32 48.27
C ASN A 356 24.53 -3.37 47.35
N GLY A 357 23.46 -4.11 47.66
CA GLY A 357 23.07 -4.82 48.89
C GLY A 357 21.57 -4.62 49.14
N SER A 358 20.93 -5.60 49.80
CA SER A 358 19.60 -5.54 50.48
C SER A 358 18.36 -5.25 49.60
N ASP A 359 17.14 -5.70 49.87
CA ASP A 359 16.56 -6.63 50.82
C ASP A 359 15.11 -6.92 50.36
N VAL A 360 14.65 -8.15 50.62
CA VAL A 360 13.36 -8.54 51.21
C VAL A 360 12.17 -7.57 51.10
N GLN A 361 11.06 -8.02 50.50
CA GLN A 361 9.79 -8.13 51.24
C GLN A 361 8.74 -9.00 50.51
N ASP A 362 8.49 -10.12 51.17
CA ASP A 362 7.35 -11.03 51.10
C ASP A 362 6.13 -10.35 51.73
N THR A 363 4.98 -10.32 51.05
CA THR A 363 3.67 -10.30 51.73
C THR A 363 2.65 -11.08 50.91
N SER A 364 2.31 -12.23 51.47
CA SER A 364 1.10 -12.98 51.26
C SER A 364 -0.13 -12.19 51.71
N GLY A 365 -1.21 -12.24 50.92
CA GLY A 365 -2.51 -11.69 51.25
C GLY A 365 -3.62 -12.63 50.82
N MET A 366 -3.92 -13.60 51.69
CA MET A 366 -5.16 -14.39 51.65
C MET A 366 -6.33 -13.50 52.09
N GLY A 367 -7.41 -13.51 51.32
CA GLY A 367 -8.69 -12.92 51.70
C GLY A 367 -9.81 -13.89 51.29
N ALA A 368 -10.60 -14.27 52.29
CA ALA A 368 -11.61 -15.33 52.30
C ALA A 368 -12.88 -15.03 51.49
#